data_AF-A0A1W5ZSD9-F1
#
_entry.id   AF-A0A1W5ZSD9-F1
#
_cell.length_a   1.000
_cell.length_b   1.000
_cell.length_c   1.000
_cell.angle_alpha   90.00
_cell.angle_beta   90.00
_cell.angle_gamma   90.00
#
_symmetry.space_group_name_H-M   'P 1'
#
loop_
_entity.id
_entity.type
_entity.pdbx_description
1 polymer ?
#
loop_
_entity_poly.entity_id
_entity_poly.type
_entity_poly.pdbx_seq_one_letter_code
_entity_poly.pdbx_strand_id
1 'polypeptide(L)'
;MEQSSRSLVPLVNIWLDDTPTTYTHAFLEKLAYEWMVEIVNPYPIPLMEDKEFVIQISIEQDDGLLYSSIDIQSYYIEQGNEFTIYRFYMYPPD
;
A
#
# COMPACT_ATOMS: atom_id res chain seq x y z
N MET A 1 -18.39 -14.61 17.89
CA MET A 1 -17.06 -14.08 17.57
C MET A 1 -17.29 -13.04 16.50
N GLU A 2 -17.12 -11.77 16.87
CA GLU A 2 -17.40 -10.64 15.99
C GLU A 2 -16.53 -10.75 14.75
N GLN A 3 -17.19 -10.83 13.60
CA GLN A 3 -16.57 -10.69 12.31
C GLN A 3 -16.11 -9.23 12.26
N SER A 4 -14.87 -8.96 12.66
CA SER A 4 -14.25 -7.65 12.51
C SER A 4 -14.37 -7.30 11.04
N SER A 5 -15.29 -6.41 10.71
CA SER A 5 -15.47 -5.92 9.34
C SER A 5 -14.15 -5.32 8.92
N ARG A 6 -13.39 -6.04 8.09
CA ARG A 6 -12.16 -5.52 7.49
C ARG A 6 -12.56 -4.28 6.72
N SER A 7 -12.14 -3.12 7.22
CA SER A 7 -12.40 -1.85 6.55
C SER A 7 -11.38 -1.70 5.45
N LEU A 8 -11.74 -2.13 4.25
CA LEU A 8 -10.93 -2.00 3.04
C LEU A 8 -11.34 -0.71 2.35
N VAL A 9 -10.43 0.27 2.33
CA VAL A 9 -10.64 1.56 1.69
C VAL A 9 -9.89 1.57 0.35
N PRO A 10 -10.58 1.70 -0.80
CA PRO A 10 -9.93 1.83 -2.09
C PRO A 10 -9.00 3.04 -2.11
N LEU A 11 -7.85 2.90 -2.77
CA LEU A 11 -6.92 4.00 -3.00
C LEU A 11 -7.09 4.55 -4.42
N VAL A 12 -6.85 5.85 -4.57
CA VAL A 12 -6.91 6.57 -5.85
C VAL A 12 -5.50 6.95 -6.32
N ASN A 13 -4.66 7.46 -5.42
CA ASN A 13 -3.26 7.76 -5.73
C ASN A 13 -2.33 7.16 -4.67
N ILE A 14 -1.17 6.69 -5.12
CA ILE A 14 -0.10 6.15 -4.26
C ILE A 14 1.23 6.74 -4.71
N TRP A 15 2.04 7.15 -3.75
CA TRP A 15 3.43 7.54 -3.98
C TRP A 15 4.35 6.74 -3.09
N LEU A 16 5.37 6.12 -3.68
CA LEU A 16 6.41 5.39 -2.96
C LEU A 16 7.69 6.24 -2.99
N ASP A 17 8.20 6.67 -1.84
CA ASP A 17 9.29 7.65 -1.73
C ASP A 17 9.11 8.85 -2.68
N ASP A 18 7.97 9.53 -2.57
CA ASP A 18 7.56 10.67 -3.42
C ASP A 18 7.41 10.38 -4.93
N THR A 19 7.61 9.13 -5.36
CA THR A 19 7.46 8.72 -6.76
C THR A 19 6.03 8.25 -7.00
N PRO A 20 5.28 8.87 -7.93
CA PRO A 20 3.94 8.40 -8.28
C PRO A 20 3.97 6.95 -8.76
N THR A 21 3.11 6.12 -8.18
CA THR A 21 3.08 4.68 -8.46
C THR A 21 1.78 4.33 -9.15
N THR A 22 1.89 3.81 -10.38
CA THR A 22 0.74 3.27 -11.11
C THR A 22 0.39 1.87 -10.62
N TYR A 23 -0.89 1.57 -10.54
CA TYR A 23 -1.35 0.24 -10.15
C TYR A 23 -2.66 -0.18 -10.81
N THR A 24 -2.98 -1.47 -10.75
CA THR A 24 -4.28 -2.02 -11.22
C THR A 24 -5.32 -2.00 -10.12
N HIS A 25 -4.98 -2.52 -8.93
CA HIS A 25 -5.82 -2.45 -7.75
C HIS A 25 -4.99 -2.11 -6.52
N ALA A 26 -5.53 -1.26 -5.65
CA ALA A 26 -4.94 -1.02 -4.35
C ALA A 26 -5.98 -0.64 -3.31
N PHE A 27 -5.73 -1.02 -2.07
CA PHE A 27 -6.57 -0.67 -0.93
C PHE A 27 -5.73 -0.49 0.33
N LEU A 28 -6.27 0.29 1.27
CA LEU A 28 -5.79 0.38 2.63
C LEU A 28 -6.71 -0.43 3.55
N GLU A 29 -6.13 -1.34 4.32
CA GLU A 29 -6.78 -1.96 5.47
C GLU A 29 -6.34 -1.25 6.75
N LYS A 30 -7.31 -0.70 7.50
CA LYS A 30 -7.06 -0.03 8.78
C LYS A 30 -7.35 -1.00 9.94
N LEU A 31 -6.31 -1.61 10.53
CA LEU A 31 -6.43 -2.35 11.80
C LEU A 31 -6.12 -1.42 12.98
N ALA A 32 -6.42 -1.87 14.20
CA ALA A 32 -6.33 -1.02 15.40
C ALA A 32 -4.92 -0.50 15.71
N TYR A 33 -3.87 -1.25 15.36
CA TYR A 33 -2.47 -0.92 15.63
C TYR A 33 -1.57 -1.05 14.41
N GLU A 34 -2.13 -1.41 13.27
CA GLU A 34 -1.38 -1.68 12.05
C GLU A 34 -2.25 -1.32 10.87
N TRP A 35 -1.69 -0.58 9.94
CA TRP A 35 -2.28 -0.31 8.65
C TRP A 35 -1.52 -1.12 7.61
N MET A 36 -2.25 -1.60 6.60
CA MET A 36 -1.65 -2.30 5.48
C MET A 36 -2.16 -1.69 4.17
N VAL A 37 -1.23 -1.31 3.30
CA VAL A 37 -1.53 -1.00 1.91
C VAL A 37 -1.20 -2.23 1.06
N GLU A 38 -2.18 -2.77 0.35
CA GLU A 38 -1.97 -3.81 -0.66
C GLU A 38 -2.07 -3.19 -2.06
N ILE A 39 -1.08 -3.49 -2.91
CA ILE A 39 -1.05 -3.10 -4.33
C ILE A 39 -0.93 -4.36 -5.17
N VAL A 40 -1.83 -4.54 -6.13
CA VAL A 40 -1.86 -5.66 -7.06
C VAL A 40 -1.64 -5.15 -8.47
N ASN A 41 -0.58 -5.63 -9.12
CA ASN A 41 -0.22 -5.27 -10.49
C ASN A 41 0.09 -6.50 -11.34
N PRO A 42 -0.31 -6.51 -12.64
CA PRO A 42 0.08 -7.58 -13.57
C PRO A 42 1.58 -7.56 -13.91
N TYR A 43 2.23 -6.42 -13.73
CA TYR A 43 3.67 -6.23 -13.94
C TYR A 43 4.31 -5.68 -12.66
N PRO A 44 5.58 -5.99 -12.38
CA PRO A 44 6.28 -5.42 -11.24
C PRO A 44 6.24 -3.88 -11.26
N ILE A 45 6.15 -3.27 -10.07
CA ILE A 45 6.32 -1.83 -9.91
C ILE A 45 7.79 -1.51 -10.23
N PRO A 46 8.09 -0.66 -11.22
CA PRO A 46 9.47 -0.41 -11.65
C PRO A 46 10.39 0.06 -10.51
N LEU A 47 9.87 0.93 -9.62
CA LEU A 47 10.60 1.41 -8.46
C LEU A 47 11.07 0.27 -7.53
N MET A 48 10.26 -0.80 -7.41
CA MET A 48 10.57 -1.96 -6.59
C MET A 48 11.57 -2.91 -7.28
N GLU A 49 11.88 -2.71 -8.56
CA GLU A 49 12.94 -3.43 -9.27
C GLU A 49 14.29 -2.70 -9.17
N ASP A 50 14.27 -1.35 -9.17
CA ASP A 50 15.47 -0.52 -9.20
C ASP A 50 15.98 -0.09 -7.81
N LYS A 51 15.09 0.08 -6.82
CA LYS A 51 15.47 0.46 -5.45
C LYS A 51 15.62 -0.75 -4.55
N GLU A 52 16.72 -0.77 -3.79
CA GLU A 52 16.92 -1.77 -2.73
C GLU A 52 15.88 -1.65 -1.61
N PHE A 53 15.39 -0.44 -1.32
CA PHE A 53 14.42 -0.19 -0.24
C PHE A 53 13.50 0.99 -0.57
N VAL A 54 12.20 0.85 -0.26
CA VAL A 54 11.22 1.94 -0.19
C VAL A 54 10.94 2.21 1.29
N ILE A 55 10.97 3.47 1.68
CA ILE A 55 10.94 3.88 3.09
C ILE A 55 9.58 4.48 3.46
N GLN A 56 8.99 5.25 2.55
CA GLN A 56 7.77 5.99 2.82
C GLN A 56 6.70 5.74 1.76
N ILE A 57 5.44 5.79 2.21
CA ILE A 57 4.28 5.73 1.35
C ILE A 57 3.35 6.91 1.62
N SER A 58 2.88 7.55 0.56
CA SER A 58 1.75 8.48 0.61
C SER A 58 0.57 7.87 -0.13
N ILE A 59 -0.64 8.03 0.40
CA ILE A 59 -1.87 7.44 -0.15
C ILE A 59 -3.02 8.44 -0.14
N GLU A 60 -3.79 8.46 -1.22
CA GLU A 60 -5.04 9.20 -1.33
C GLU A 60 -6.20 8.22 -1.45
N GLN A 61 -7.22 8.41 -0.62
CA GLN A 61 -8.44 7.58 -0.58
C GLN A 61 -9.49 8.08 -1.57
N ASP A 62 -10.51 7.28 -1.83
CA ASP A 62 -11.62 7.63 -2.75
C ASP A 62 -12.51 8.79 -2.25
N ASP A 63 -12.49 9.06 -0.95
CA ASP A 63 -13.12 10.23 -0.33
C ASP A 63 -12.27 11.50 -0.40
N GLY A 64 -11.06 11.43 -0.98
CA GLY A 64 -10.11 12.53 -1.09
C GLY A 64 -9.21 12.73 0.12
N LEU A 65 -9.28 11.86 1.14
CA LEU A 65 -8.37 11.92 2.29
C LEU A 65 -6.95 11.52 1.89
N LEU A 66 -6.00 12.42 2.11
CA LEU A 66 -4.59 12.21 1.85
C LEU A 66 -3.83 11.93 3.15
N TYR A 67 -3.08 10.84 3.18
CA TYR A 67 -2.06 10.57 4.18
C TYR A 67 -0.70 10.64 3.51
N SER A 68 0.17 11.53 3.98
CA SER A 68 1.47 11.80 3.37
C SER A 68 2.63 11.25 4.18
N SER A 69 3.63 10.72 3.49
CA SER A 69 4.95 10.34 4.03
C SER A 69 4.88 9.44 5.26
N ILE A 70 4.08 8.38 5.19
CA ILE A 70 3.95 7.43 6.29
C ILE A 70 5.09 6.42 6.21
N ASP A 71 5.76 6.19 7.32
CA ASP A 71 6.90 5.27 7.39
C ASP A 71 6.46 3.81 7.26
N ILE A 72 7.03 3.12 6.27
CA ILE A 72 6.86 1.69 6.06
C ILE A 72 7.69 0.95 7.11
N GLN A 73 7.03 0.13 7.93
CA GLN A 73 7.70 -0.68 8.95
C GLN A 73 8.23 -1.99 8.36
N SER A 74 7.50 -2.57 7.42
CA SER A 74 7.94 -3.73 6.66
C SER A 74 7.14 -3.85 5.36
N TYR A 75 7.64 -4.64 4.42
CA TYR A 75 6.89 -4.97 3.23
C TYR A 75 7.07 -6.44 2.86
N TYR A 76 6.07 -6.97 2.16
CA TYR A 76 6.07 -8.32 1.61
C TYR A 76 5.70 -8.26 0.13
N ILE A 77 6.42 -9.05 -0.68
CA ILE A 77 6.18 -9.15 -2.12
C ILE A 77 5.85 -10.61 -2.44
N GLU A 78 4.70 -10.80 -3.07
CA GLU A 78 4.24 -12.10 -3.55
C GLU A 78 4.20 -12.06 -5.08
N GLN A 79 5.12 -12.75 -5.73
CA GLN A 79 5.14 -12.87 -7.20
C GLN A 79 4.35 -14.12 -7.61
N GLY A 80 3.19 -13.91 -8.22
CA GLY A 80 2.41 -14.95 -8.88
C GLY A 80 2.72 -15.04 -10.38
N ASN A 81 2.04 -15.97 -11.06
CA ASN A 81 2.20 -16.13 -12.51
C ASN A 81 1.54 -15.00 -13.32
N GLU A 82 0.46 -14.41 -12.81
CA GLU A 82 -0.36 -13.41 -13.53
C GLU A 82 -0.26 -12.00 -12.93
N PHE A 83 0.09 -11.90 -11.65
CA PHE A 83 0.19 -10.63 -10.94
C PHE A 83 1.21 -10.72 -9.81
N THR A 84 1.75 -9.56 -9.45
CA THR A 84 2.56 -9.34 -8.26
C THR A 84 1.75 -8.56 -7.24
N ILE A 85 1.77 -9.03 -5.99
CA ILE A 85 1.15 -8.37 -4.85
C ILE A 85 2.25 -7.75 -3.99
N TYR A 86 2.08 -6.48 -3.63
CA TYR A 86 2.92 -5.76 -2.70
C TYR A 86 2.09 -5.41 -1.47
N ARG A 87 2.55 -5.78 -0.28
CA ARG A 87 1.92 -5.43 0.99
C ARG A 87 2.89 -4.58 1.80
N PHE A 88 2.50 -3.35 2.12
CA PHE A 88 3.26 -2.43 2.95
C PHE A 88 2.57 -2.30 4.29
N TYR A 89 3.29 -2.58 5.37
CA TYR A 89 2.79 -2.51 6.74
C TYR A 89 3.33 -1.26 7.41
N MET A 90 2.44 -0.51 8.06
CA MET A 90 2.73 0.78 8.67
C MET A 90 1.98 0.91 10.00
N TYR A 91 2.46 1.77 10.88
CA TYR A 91 1.66 2.19 12.03
C TYR A 91 0.59 3.21 11.58
N PRO A 92 -0.58 3.27 12.22
CA PRO A 92 -1.52 4.36 12.02
C PRO A 92 -0.80 5.71 12.23
N PRO A 93 -0.96 6.69 11.34
CA PRO A 93 -0.44 8.03 11.57
C PRO A 93 -1.14 8.68 12.79
N ASP A 94 -0.38 9.43 13.58
CA ASP A 94 -0.88 10.17 14.76
C ASP A 94 -1.92 11.26 14.42
#